data_AF-A0A0C2M722-F1
#
_entry.id   AF-A0A0C2M722-F1
#
_cell.length_a   1.000
_cell.length_b   1.000
_cell.length_c   1.000
_cell.angle_alpha   90.00
_cell.angle_beta   90.00
_cell.angle_gamma   90.00
#
_symmetry.space_group_name_H-M   'P 1'
#
loop_
_entity.id
_entity.type
_entity.pdbx_description
1 polymer ?
#
loop_
_entity_poly.entity_id
_entity_poly.type
_entity_poly.pdbx_seq_one_letter_code
_entity_poly.pdbx_strand_id
1 'polypeptide(L)'
;MSCDGTCQHVEKMCDHITDCKDGADEMIDFSDELNCKKTPQKCPDDKHFECTDKKKKICLTQVCDSKYDCDDQSDEIHECLDHFTENKIQIQVLRQGVAIIKWSPQGAPNKPLDITIKSFPENTKIFEQKAFKGSQIEVSGHKLCSRYILKILDQDSDEVKHQHYTYKETDMKSPKNVQYFGGQSRISWECEIPECSSKAYYIECYDGNNRVIKDFAAEESYNFSPFRITHCRISTCPSTTFNISCSAFTEISTRVSPSILTIVLIVLAVVFLVVLLIICFKITSKKQRFQRYLKRCCGACLSRRAFSSRK
;
A
#
# COMPACT_ATOMS: atom_id res chain seq x y z
N MET A 1 7.79 -14.70 27.24
CA MET A 1 6.99 -15.48 28.20
C MET A 1 7.92 -16.25 29.12
N SER A 2 7.53 -16.55 30.36
CA SER A 2 8.34 -17.38 31.27
C SER A 2 7.67 -18.75 31.44
N CYS A 3 8.36 -19.84 31.08
CA CYS A 3 7.93 -21.20 31.35
C CYS A 3 9.12 -22.03 31.86
N ASP A 4 8.87 -22.96 32.80
CA ASP A 4 9.89 -23.78 33.47
C ASP A 4 11.07 -22.99 34.09
N GLY A 5 10.83 -21.74 34.51
CA GLY A 5 11.86 -20.87 35.08
C GLY A 5 12.83 -20.28 34.05
N THR A 6 12.53 -20.39 32.75
CA THR A 6 13.28 -19.77 31.66
C THR A 6 12.41 -18.81 30.85
N CYS A 7 12.99 -17.70 30.41
CA CYS A 7 12.30 -16.75 29.54
C CYS A 7 12.48 -17.18 28.08
N GLN A 8 11.39 -17.49 27.41
CA GLN A 8 11.36 -17.80 25.98
C GLN A 8 11.13 -16.55 25.14
N HIS A 9 11.71 -16.56 23.93
CA HIS A 9 11.53 -15.50 22.93
C HIS A 9 10.10 -15.51 22.40
N VAL A 10 9.54 -14.33 22.09
CA VAL A 10 8.13 -14.20 21.67
C VAL A 10 7.82 -14.97 20.37
N GLU A 11 8.82 -15.16 19.51
CA GLU A 11 8.71 -15.90 18.25
C GLU A 11 8.49 -17.41 18.44
N LYS A 12 8.83 -17.94 19.64
CA LYS A 12 8.60 -19.33 20.02
C LYS A 12 7.21 -19.57 20.63
N MET A 13 6.38 -18.53 20.70
CA MET A 13 5.03 -18.67 21.21
C MET A 13 4.13 -19.06 20.05
N CYS A 14 3.54 -20.24 20.13
CA CYS A 14 2.57 -20.75 19.15
C CYS A 14 3.16 -20.98 17.76
N ASP A 15 4.41 -21.39 17.71
CA ASP A 15 5.10 -21.82 16.50
C ASP A 15 4.86 -23.32 16.19
N HIS A 16 4.02 -23.98 16.99
CA HIS A 16 3.69 -25.41 16.93
C HIS A 16 4.84 -26.33 17.37
N ILE A 17 5.83 -25.78 18.07
CA ILE A 17 6.92 -26.53 18.70
C ILE A 17 6.76 -26.38 20.21
N THR A 18 6.67 -27.51 20.91
CA THR A 18 6.58 -27.49 22.38
C THR A 18 7.95 -27.25 22.99
N ASP A 19 8.25 -25.99 23.30
CA ASP A 19 9.46 -25.52 23.98
C ASP A 19 9.31 -25.56 25.52
N CYS A 20 8.09 -25.47 26.05
CA CYS A 20 7.83 -25.61 27.49
C CYS A 20 7.45 -27.06 27.85
N LYS A 21 7.94 -27.59 28.97
CA LYS A 21 7.64 -28.98 29.39
C LYS A 21 6.17 -29.23 29.69
N ASP A 22 5.48 -28.20 30.15
CA ASP A 22 4.05 -28.21 30.41
C ASP A 22 3.20 -27.86 29.17
N GLY A 23 3.84 -27.52 28.05
CA GLY A 23 3.20 -27.04 26.84
C GLY A 23 2.55 -25.68 26.99
N ALA A 24 2.89 -24.88 28.01
CA ALA A 24 2.27 -23.58 28.26
C ALA A 24 2.43 -22.59 27.09
N ASP A 25 3.50 -22.71 26.32
CA ASP A 25 3.75 -21.96 25.07
C ASP A 25 2.75 -22.30 23.95
N GLU A 26 2.08 -23.44 24.05
CA GLU A 26 1.12 -23.97 23.08
C GLU A 26 -0.30 -24.14 23.66
N MET A 27 -0.49 -23.83 24.96
CA MET A 27 -1.73 -23.98 25.70
C MET A 27 -2.49 -22.65 25.84
N ILE A 28 -3.80 -22.74 25.62
CA ILE A 28 -4.76 -21.63 25.70
C ILE A 28 -5.27 -21.58 27.15
N ASP A 29 -4.80 -20.65 27.98
CA ASP A 29 -5.48 -20.33 29.23
C ASP A 29 -6.10 -18.92 29.17
N PHE A 30 -7.32 -18.84 29.68
CA PHE A 30 -8.35 -17.86 29.35
C PHE A 30 -8.17 -16.49 30.03
N SER A 31 -7.03 -16.21 30.67
CA SER A 31 -7.02 -15.17 31.69
C SER A 31 -6.48 -13.80 31.30
N ASP A 32 -5.59 -13.59 30.30
CA ASP A 32 -5.04 -12.23 30.15
C ASP A 32 -4.44 -11.82 28.80
N GLU A 33 -3.70 -12.65 28.05
CA GLU A 33 -2.89 -12.17 26.91
C GLU A 33 -2.80 -13.17 25.75
N LEU A 34 -2.66 -12.64 24.53
CA LEU A 34 -2.40 -13.33 23.26
C LEU A 34 -3.01 -14.74 23.12
N ASN A 35 -4.32 -14.75 22.90
CA ASN A 35 -5.03 -15.94 22.44
C ASN A 35 -4.34 -16.44 21.14
N CYS A 36 -3.54 -17.49 21.23
CA CYS A 36 -3.18 -18.31 20.09
C CYS A 36 -4.45 -19.00 19.66
N LYS A 37 -5.30 -18.24 18.96
CA LYS A 37 -6.55 -18.71 18.42
C LYS A 37 -6.19 -19.85 17.48
N LYS A 38 -6.20 -21.07 18.01
CA LYS A 38 -6.65 -22.29 17.33
C LYS A 38 -8.14 -22.13 16.99
N THR A 39 -8.57 -21.00 16.45
CA THR A 39 -9.52 -21.12 15.37
C THR A 39 -8.73 -21.89 14.33
N PRO A 40 -9.06 -23.16 14.00
CA PRO A 40 -8.51 -23.79 12.82
C PRO A 40 -8.62 -22.73 11.74
N GLN A 41 -7.48 -22.25 11.25
CA GLN A 41 -7.45 -21.12 10.34
C GLN A 41 -8.35 -21.56 9.20
N LYS A 42 -9.58 -21.03 9.19
CA LYS A 42 -10.56 -21.44 8.20
C LYS A 42 -9.90 -21.05 6.91
N CYS A 43 -9.58 -22.04 6.08
CA CYS A 43 -8.94 -21.76 4.81
C CYS A 43 -9.85 -20.73 4.12
N PRO A 44 -9.32 -19.58 3.67
CA PRO A 44 -10.14 -18.43 3.27
C PRO A 44 -11.23 -18.74 2.23
N ASP A 45 -11.09 -19.86 1.50
CA ASP A 45 -11.97 -20.28 0.44
C ASP A 45 -12.62 -21.68 0.64
N ASP A 46 -12.57 -22.29 1.83
CA ASP A 46 -12.90 -23.72 2.05
C ASP A 46 -12.09 -24.70 1.16
N LYS A 47 -11.03 -24.21 0.52
CA LYS A 47 -10.14 -25.01 -0.32
C LYS A 47 -9.07 -25.66 0.55
N HIS A 48 -9.14 -26.99 0.64
CA HIS A 48 -8.23 -27.80 1.44
C HIS A 48 -7.42 -28.72 0.52
N PHE A 49 -6.17 -28.98 0.91
CA PHE A 49 -5.36 -30.05 0.37
C PHE A 49 -5.43 -31.23 1.35
N GLU A 50 -5.72 -32.42 0.83
CA GLU A 50 -5.74 -33.64 1.63
C GLU A 50 -4.38 -34.32 1.49
N CYS A 51 -3.67 -34.47 2.61
CA CYS A 51 -2.39 -35.15 2.64
C CYS A 51 -2.53 -36.58 2.09
N THR A 52 -1.44 -37.15 1.56
CA THR A 52 -1.50 -38.47 0.90
C THR A 52 -1.90 -39.59 1.87
N ASP A 53 -1.54 -39.45 3.15
CA ASP A 53 -1.95 -40.32 4.24
C ASP A 53 -3.45 -40.23 4.59
N LYS A 54 -4.17 -39.24 4.06
CA LYS A 54 -5.59 -38.92 4.29
C LYS A 54 -5.95 -38.64 5.75
N LYS A 55 -4.96 -38.40 6.62
CA LYS A 55 -5.20 -38.14 8.05
C LYS A 55 -5.40 -36.67 8.32
N LYS A 56 -4.75 -35.82 7.54
CA LYS A 56 -4.74 -34.37 7.74
C LYS A 56 -5.19 -33.64 6.47
N LYS A 57 -5.91 -32.54 6.70
CA LYS A 57 -6.27 -31.57 5.68
C LYS A 57 -5.63 -30.25 6.06
N ILE A 58 -4.88 -29.68 5.12
CA ILE A 58 -4.17 -28.42 5.30
C ILE A 58 -4.75 -27.38 4.35
N CYS A 59 -4.51 -26.10 4.62
CA CYS A 59 -4.94 -25.07 3.70
C CYS A 59 -4.10 -25.11 2.43
N LEU A 60 -4.71 -24.76 1.30
CA LEU A 60 -3.99 -24.72 0.02
C LEU A 60 -2.83 -23.73 -0.03
N THR A 61 -2.82 -22.76 0.88
CA THR A 61 -1.70 -21.81 1.08
C THR A 61 -0.48 -22.44 1.75
N GLN A 62 -0.65 -23.59 2.39
CA GLN A 62 0.38 -24.37 3.08
C GLN A 62 1.04 -25.42 2.18
N VAL A 63 0.54 -25.61 0.96
CA VAL A 63 1.14 -26.56 0.01
C VAL A 63 2.23 -25.85 -0.78
N CYS A 64 3.46 -26.36 -0.71
CA CYS A 64 4.68 -25.79 -1.28
C CYS A 64 5.13 -24.49 -0.61
N ASP A 65 4.99 -24.38 0.71
CA ASP A 65 5.40 -23.20 1.47
C ASP A 65 6.75 -23.39 2.20
N SER A 66 7.45 -24.51 1.91
CA SER A 66 8.70 -24.94 2.55
C SER A 66 8.55 -25.35 4.02
N LYS A 67 7.33 -25.57 4.50
CA LYS A 67 7.05 -26.14 5.82
C LYS A 67 6.28 -27.45 5.65
N TYR A 68 6.64 -28.44 6.47
CA TYR A 68 5.93 -29.71 6.49
C TYR A 68 4.67 -29.59 7.36
N ASP A 69 3.57 -29.25 6.72
CA ASP A 69 2.24 -29.24 7.29
C ASP A 69 1.56 -30.63 7.21
N CYS A 70 1.94 -31.53 6.31
CA CYS A 70 1.52 -32.94 6.36
C CYS A 70 2.53 -33.83 7.12
N ASP A 71 2.03 -34.82 7.87
CA ASP A 71 2.88 -35.78 8.60
C ASP A 71 3.73 -36.65 7.66
N ASP A 72 3.18 -36.93 6.48
CA ASP A 72 3.83 -37.66 5.40
C ASP A 72 4.65 -36.75 4.45
N GLN A 73 4.71 -35.45 4.76
CA GLN A 73 5.43 -34.42 3.99
C GLN A 73 4.93 -34.31 2.53
N SER A 74 3.74 -34.84 2.22
CA SER A 74 3.22 -34.87 0.86
C SER A 74 2.89 -33.49 0.28
N ASP A 75 2.66 -32.52 1.17
CA ASP A 75 2.50 -31.11 0.88
C ASP A 75 3.77 -30.41 0.39
N GLU A 76 4.95 -30.99 0.60
CA GLU A 76 6.24 -30.42 0.17
C GLU A 76 7.05 -31.35 -0.75
N ILE A 77 6.77 -32.65 -0.78
CA ILE A 77 7.56 -33.62 -1.55
C ILE A 77 6.97 -33.89 -2.94
N HIS A 78 5.65 -34.11 -3.04
CA HIS A 78 5.08 -34.70 -4.25
C HIS A 78 4.71 -33.67 -5.33
N GLU A 79 4.49 -32.41 -4.95
CA GLU A 79 4.05 -31.33 -5.86
C GLU A 79 4.95 -30.08 -5.86
N CYS A 80 5.96 -30.01 -4.99
CA CYS A 80 6.59 -28.74 -4.60
C CYS A 80 8.09 -28.68 -4.82
N LEU A 81 8.62 -29.41 -5.80
CA LEU A 81 10.05 -29.59 -6.05
C LEU A 81 10.78 -28.27 -6.38
N ASP A 82 11.08 -27.48 -5.35
CA ASP A 82 12.02 -26.34 -5.35
C ASP A 82 13.48 -26.80 -5.24
N HIS A 83 13.73 -28.12 -5.18
CA HIS A 83 15.08 -28.70 -5.17
C HIS A 83 15.61 -29.11 -6.56
N PHE A 84 15.01 -28.66 -7.67
CA PHE A 84 15.66 -28.75 -8.98
C PHE A 84 16.77 -27.72 -9.11
N THR A 85 17.92 -28.04 -8.52
CA THR A 85 19.20 -27.44 -8.90
C THR A 85 19.40 -27.62 -10.42
N GLU A 86 19.64 -26.48 -11.09
CA GLU A 86 20.18 -26.31 -12.45
C GLU A 86 19.23 -26.22 -13.65
N ASN A 87 17.93 -26.48 -13.54
CA ASN A 87 16.97 -26.22 -14.63
C ASN A 87 15.96 -25.14 -14.25
N LYS A 88 16.41 -23.89 -14.26
CA LYS A 88 15.59 -22.73 -13.88
C LYS A 88 14.46 -22.53 -14.89
N ILE A 89 13.27 -23.05 -14.60
CA ILE A 89 12.04 -22.62 -15.26
C ILE A 89 11.82 -21.16 -14.87
N GLN A 90 11.78 -20.26 -15.86
CA GLN A 90 11.50 -18.85 -15.67
C GLN A 90 10.11 -18.55 -16.18
N ILE A 91 9.27 -18.01 -15.29
CA ILE A 91 7.89 -17.64 -15.63
C ILE A 91 7.83 -16.12 -15.60
N GLN A 92 7.64 -15.53 -16.78
CA GLN A 92 7.43 -14.11 -16.96
C GLN A 92 5.94 -13.86 -17.16
N VAL A 93 5.31 -13.27 -16.14
CA VAL A 93 3.90 -12.87 -16.21
C VAL A 93 3.77 -11.59 -17.02
N LEU A 94 2.93 -11.61 -18.05
CA LEU A 94 2.53 -10.44 -18.84
C LEU A 94 1.09 -10.05 -18.47
N ARG A 95 0.60 -8.93 -19.00
CA ARG A 95 -0.78 -8.47 -18.80
C ARG A 95 -1.79 -9.36 -19.52
N GLN A 96 -3.07 -9.22 -19.16
CA GLN A 96 -4.20 -9.83 -19.90
C GLN A 96 -4.22 -11.36 -19.93
N GLY A 97 -3.75 -12.01 -18.86
CA GLY A 97 -3.79 -13.46 -18.74
C GLY A 97 -2.70 -14.20 -19.52
N VAL A 98 -1.62 -13.52 -19.93
CA VAL A 98 -0.53 -14.11 -20.71
C VAL A 98 0.69 -14.37 -19.84
N ALA A 99 1.27 -15.57 -19.94
CA ALA A 99 2.54 -15.91 -19.30
C ALA A 99 3.52 -16.48 -20.33
N ILE A 100 4.77 -16.01 -20.28
CA ILE A 100 5.88 -16.59 -21.03
C ILE A 100 6.63 -17.52 -20.09
N ILE A 101 6.71 -18.80 -20.45
CA ILE A 101 7.40 -19.82 -19.68
C ILE A 101 8.64 -20.21 -20.47
N LYS A 102 9.81 -20.02 -19.86
CA LYS A 102 11.12 -20.34 -20.45
C LYS A 102 11.79 -21.42 -19.61
N TRP A 103 12.50 -22.32 -20.26
CA TRP A 103 13.34 -23.30 -19.58
C TRP A 103 14.64 -23.49 -20.35
N SER A 104 15.68 -23.87 -19.62
CA SER A 104 16.94 -24.32 -20.22
C SER A 104 16.87 -25.84 -20.37
N PRO A 105 16.82 -26.39 -21.59
CA PRO A 105 16.88 -27.84 -21.76
C PRO A 105 18.25 -28.34 -21.28
N GLN A 106 18.26 -29.30 -20.36
CA GLN A 106 19.47 -30.05 -20.03
C GLN A 106 19.74 -31.03 -21.18
N GLY A 107 20.76 -30.74 -22.00
CA GLY A 107 21.20 -31.61 -23.08
C GLY A 107 20.90 -31.07 -24.49
N ALA A 108 20.54 -31.97 -25.40
CA ALA A 108 20.38 -31.65 -26.82
C ALA A 108 19.23 -30.64 -27.05
N PRO A 109 19.47 -29.52 -27.76
CA PRO A 109 18.53 -28.39 -27.86
C PRO A 109 17.20 -28.66 -28.60
N ASN A 110 16.88 -29.91 -28.95
CA ASN A 110 15.75 -30.26 -29.82
C ASN A 110 14.96 -31.51 -29.36
N LYS A 111 15.11 -31.93 -28.11
CA LYS A 111 14.31 -33.04 -27.59
C LYS A 111 12.82 -32.67 -27.56
N PRO A 112 11.92 -33.57 -27.99
CA PRO A 112 10.48 -33.33 -27.93
C PRO A 112 9.99 -33.39 -26.48
N LEU A 113 9.26 -32.35 -26.06
CA LEU A 113 8.69 -32.24 -24.72
C LEU A 113 7.16 -32.23 -24.78
N ASP A 114 6.52 -32.93 -23.85
CA ASP A 114 5.08 -32.84 -23.63
C ASP A 114 4.80 -31.83 -22.52
N ILE A 115 4.13 -30.72 -22.87
CA ILE A 115 3.87 -29.62 -21.96
C ILE A 115 2.38 -29.55 -21.68
N THR A 116 2.01 -29.51 -20.41
CA THR A 116 0.63 -29.32 -19.96
C THR A 116 0.57 -28.26 -18.88
N ILE A 117 -0.39 -27.34 -18.98
CA ILE A 117 -0.68 -26.36 -17.93
C ILE A 117 -2.13 -26.48 -17.52
N LYS A 118 -2.35 -26.63 -16.22
CA LYS A 118 -3.69 -26.75 -15.64
C LYS A 118 -3.94 -25.65 -14.62
N SER A 119 -5.16 -25.12 -14.62
CA SER A 119 -5.69 -24.35 -13.50
C SER A 119 -5.84 -25.28 -12.30
N PHE A 120 -5.18 -24.96 -11.19
CA PHE A 120 -5.24 -25.76 -9.97
C PHE A 120 -6.68 -25.86 -9.41
N PRO A 121 -7.41 -24.76 -9.15
CA PRO A 121 -8.73 -24.84 -8.51
C PRO A 121 -9.80 -25.51 -9.40
N GLU A 122 -9.69 -25.34 -10.72
CA GLU A 122 -10.71 -25.84 -11.67
C GLU A 122 -10.33 -27.19 -12.28
N ASN A 123 -9.08 -27.63 -12.11
CA ASN A 123 -8.47 -28.77 -12.79
C ASN A 123 -8.66 -28.74 -14.33
N THR A 124 -8.84 -27.54 -14.89
CA THR A 124 -9.03 -27.32 -16.33
C THR A 124 -7.67 -27.17 -17.01
N LYS A 125 -7.47 -27.87 -18.13
CA LYS A 125 -6.28 -27.67 -18.97
C LYS A 125 -6.44 -26.34 -19.71
N ILE A 126 -5.50 -25.42 -19.50
CA ILE A 126 -5.44 -24.16 -20.26
C ILE A 126 -4.47 -24.24 -21.44
N PHE A 127 -3.52 -25.19 -21.37
CA PHE A 127 -2.55 -25.43 -22.43
C PHE A 127 -2.12 -26.90 -22.45
N GLU A 128 -2.00 -27.47 -23.64
CA GLU A 128 -1.47 -28.80 -23.85
C GLU A 128 -0.79 -28.83 -25.23
N GLN A 129 0.48 -29.23 -25.25
CA GLN A 129 1.22 -29.40 -26.49
C GLN A 129 2.12 -30.63 -26.37
N LYS A 130 2.03 -31.50 -27.36
CA LYS A 130 2.85 -32.72 -27.43
C LYS A 130 4.04 -32.52 -28.36
N ALA A 131 5.15 -33.19 -28.05
CA ALA A 131 6.38 -33.18 -28.83
C ALA A 131 6.87 -31.77 -29.21
N PHE A 132 6.73 -30.81 -28.29
CA PHE A 132 7.18 -29.45 -28.46
C PHE A 132 8.71 -29.40 -28.56
N LYS A 133 9.22 -28.70 -29.58
CA LYS A 133 10.64 -28.48 -29.81
C LYS A 133 10.92 -27.00 -29.64
N GLY A 134 11.39 -26.62 -28.47
CA GLY A 134 11.72 -25.24 -28.13
C GLY A 134 12.08 -25.10 -26.66
N SER A 135 12.44 -23.88 -26.27
CA SER A 135 12.84 -23.53 -24.90
C SER A 135 11.91 -22.51 -24.25
N GLN A 136 10.84 -22.11 -24.95
CA GLN A 136 9.85 -21.18 -24.43
C GLN A 136 8.48 -21.38 -25.05
N ILE A 137 7.43 -21.11 -24.28
CA ILE A 137 6.05 -21.01 -24.75
C ILE A 137 5.41 -19.73 -24.23
N GLU A 138 4.47 -19.20 -25.01
CA GLU A 138 3.57 -18.14 -24.59
C GLU A 138 2.18 -18.73 -24.44
N VAL A 139 1.59 -18.56 -23.26
CA VAL A 139 0.29 -19.17 -22.93
C VAL A 139 -0.65 -18.09 -22.43
N SER A 140 -1.79 -17.97 -23.09
CA SER A 140 -2.89 -17.08 -22.73
C SER A 140 -3.96 -17.80 -21.91
N GLY A 141 -4.94 -17.06 -21.40
CA GLY A 141 -6.08 -17.63 -20.65
C GLY A 141 -5.85 -17.78 -19.14
N HIS A 142 -4.77 -17.21 -18.61
CA HIS A 142 -4.58 -17.14 -17.16
C HIS A 142 -5.57 -16.17 -16.53
N LYS A 143 -6.15 -16.58 -15.40
CA LYS A 143 -6.99 -15.76 -14.54
C LYS A 143 -6.12 -15.14 -13.47
N LEU A 144 -6.32 -13.85 -13.24
CA LEU A 144 -5.67 -13.11 -12.16
C LEU A 144 -5.85 -13.87 -10.84
N CYS A 145 -4.78 -13.97 -10.05
CA CYS A 145 -4.79 -14.65 -8.75
C CYS A 145 -5.04 -16.16 -8.76
N SER A 146 -5.07 -16.80 -9.91
CA SER A 146 -5.22 -18.26 -9.98
C SER A 146 -3.87 -18.98 -9.91
N ARG A 147 -3.86 -20.13 -9.26
CA ARG A 147 -2.71 -21.04 -9.17
C ARG A 147 -2.75 -22.02 -10.35
N TYR A 148 -1.58 -22.30 -10.90
CA TYR A 148 -1.39 -23.15 -12.06
C TYR A 148 -0.33 -24.20 -11.78
N ILE A 149 -0.52 -25.38 -12.41
CA ILE A 149 0.45 -26.46 -12.44
C ILE A 149 0.99 -26.56 -13.85
N LEU A 150 2.29 -26.32 -14.02
CA LEU A 150 3.03 -26.62 -15.23
C LEU A 150 3.64 -28.01 -15.09
N LYS A 151 3.36 -28.88 -16.07
CA LYS A 151 3.96 -30.20 -16.22
C LYS A 151 4.73 -30.26 -17.53
N ILE A 152 6.01 -30.60 -17.48
CA ILE A 152 6.87 -30.82 -18.64
C ILE A 152 7.39 -32.27 -18.56
N LEU A 153 7.06 -33.09 -19.56
CA LEU A 153 7.48 -34.48 -19.66
C LEU A 153 8.49 -34.61 -20.82
N ASP A 154 9.68 -35.13 -20.53
CA ASP A 154 10.66 -35.53 -21.55
C ASP A 154 10.26 -36.91 -22.10
N GLN A 155 9.97 -37.00 -23.40
CA GLN A 155 9.52 -38.24 -24.04
C GLN A 155 10.60 -39.33 -24.07
N ASP A 156 11.89 -38.97 -23.99
CA ASP A 156 12.99 -39.92 -24.10
C ASP A 156 13.38 -40.51 -22.74
N SER A 157 13.35 -39.71 -21.67
CA SER A 157 13.76 -40.13 -20.33
C SER A 157 12.60 -40.52 -19.41
N ASP A 158 11.36 -40.23 -19.81
CA ASP A 158 10.17 -40.28 -18.93
C ASP A 158 10.32 -39.39 -17.68
N GLU A 159 11.25 -38.42 -17.72
CA GLU A 159 11.47 -37.48 -16.63
C GLU A 159 10.35 -36.44 -16.64
N VAL A 160 9.73 -36.25 -15.47
CA VAL A 160 8.61 -35.34 -15.30
C VAL A 160 9.02 -34.18 -14.42
N LYS A 161 8.89 -32.95 -14.94
CA LYS A 161 9.09 -31.71 -14.19
C LYS A 161 7.75 -31.07 -13.90
N HIS A 162 7.55 -30.72 -12.63
CA HIS A 162 6.37 -30.04 -12.13
C HIS A 162 6.77 -28.69 -11.54
N GLN A 163 6.03 -27.64 -11.89
CA GLN A 163 6.21 -26.32 -11.29
C GLN A 163 4.84 -25.72 -10.97
N HIS A 164 4.69 -25.29 -9.72
CA HIS A 164 3.52 -24.53 -9.29
C HIS A 164 3.83 -23.04 -9.44
N TYR A 165 2.88 -22.28 -9.96
CA TYR A 165 2.99 -20.82 -10.02
C TYR A 165 1.64 -20.15 -9.85
N THR A 166 1.64 -18.93 -9.34
CA THR A 166 0.44 -18.10 -9.27
C THR A 166 0.55 -17.00 -10.30
N TYR A 167 -0.50 -16.84 -11.11
CA TYR A 167 -0.55 -15.74 -12.06
C TYR A 167 -0.92 -14.43 -11.33
N LYS A 168 0.10 -13.59 -11.10
CA LYS A 168 -0.05 -12.27 -10.46
C LYS A 168 0.58 -11.21 -11.37
N GLU A 169 -0.18 -10.20 -11.74
CA GLU A 169 0.39 -9.05 -12.45
C GLU A 169 1.40 -8.34 -11.53
N THR A 170 2.62 -8.13 -12.03
CA THR A 170 3.73 -7.57 -11.25
C THR A 170 3.67 -6.04 -11.13
N ASP A 171 2.88 -5.39 -11.99
CA ASP A 171 2.79 -3.93 -12.04
C ASP A 171 1.89 -3.42 -10.90
N MET A 172 2.50 -3.14 -9.74
CA MET A 172 1.79 -2.49 -8.64
C MET A 172 1.32 -1.10 -9.07
N LYS A 173 0.01 -0.88 -8.99
CA LYS A 173 -0.60 0.43 -9.27
C LYS A 173 -0.34 1.39 -8.12
N SER A 174 -0.03 2.63 -8.45
CA SER A 174 0.04 3.72 -7.48
C SER A 174 -1.32 3.97 -6.82
N PRO A 175 -1.35 4.35 -5.54
CA PRO A 175 -2.58 4.77 -4.87
C PRO A 175 -3.32 5.87 -5.63
N LYS A 176 -4.65 5.91 -5.53
CA LYS A 176 -5.52 6.93 -6.11
C LYS A 176 -6.34 7.60 -5.02
N ASN A 177 -6.99 8.72 -5.36
CA ASN A 177 -7.96 9.39 -4.49
C ASN A 177 -7.44 9.64 -3.06
N VAL A 178 -6.18 10.05 -2.94
CA VAL A 178 -5.57 10.35 -1.65
C VAL A 178 -6.29 11.53 -1.01
N GLN A 179 -6.79 11.36 0.22
CA GLN A 179 -7.54 12.36 0.97
C GLN A 179 -6.96 12.53 2.37
N TYR A 180 -6.89 13.78 2.83
CA TYR A 180 -6.45 14.11 4.18
C TYR A 180 -7.63 14.64 5.02
N PHE A 181 -7.88 13.98 6.15
CA PHE A 181 -8.90 14.34 7.13
C PHE A 181 -8.24 15.01 8.34
N GLY A 182 -8.03 16.33 8.23
CA GLY A 182 -7.31 17.10 9.26
C GLY A 182 -7.90 17.02 10.67
N GLY A 183 -9.23 16.92 10.80
CA GLY A 183 -9.88 16.77 12.10
C GLY A 183 -9.63 15.42 12.79
N GLN A 184 -9.20 14.41 12.04
CA GLN A 184 -8.95 13.04 12.52
C GLN A 184 -7.47 12.67 12.50
N SER A 185 -6.59 13.54 12.00
CA SER A 185 -5.18 13.22 11.72
C SER A 185 -5.04 11.90 10.93
N ARG A 186 -5.89 11.75 9.90
CA ARG A 186 -5.97 10.54 9.08
C ARG A 186 -5.76 10.88 7.62
N ILE A 187 -4.99 10.04 6.94
CA ILE A 187 -4.88 10.04 5.48
C ILE A 187 -5.48 8.73 4.96
N SER A 188 -6.27 8.79 3.89
CA SER A 188 -6.81 7.61 3.20
C SER A 188 -6.49 7.69 1.73
N TRP A 189 -6.52 6.53 1.08
CA TRP A 189 -6.32 6.40 -0.35
C TRP A 189 -7.11 5.20 -0.85
N GLU A 190 -7.22 5.05 -2.16
CA GLU A 190 -7.84 3.89 -2.80
C GLU A 190 -6.78 3.16 -3.63
N CYS A 191 -6.80 1.83 -3.65
CA CYS A 191 -5.89 1.08 -4.50
C CYS A 191 -6.55 -0.16 -5.08
N GLU A 192 -6.54 -0.28 -6.41
CA GLU A 192 -6.99 -1.48 -7.11
C GLU A 192 -5.90 -2.55 -7.03
N ILE A 193 -5.94 -3.36 -5.98
CA ILE A 193 -4.99 -4.48 -5.80
C ILE A 193 -5.76 -5.81 -5.90
N PRO A 194 -5.24 -6.79 -6.64
CA PRO A 194 -5.82 -8.13 -6.68
C PRO A 194 -5.81 -8.77 -5.27
N GLU A 195 -6.86 -9.49 -4.90
CA GLU A 195 -7.02 -10.08 -3.56
C GLU A 195 -5.89 -11.03 -3.14
N CYS A 196 -5.23 -11.69 -4.10
CA CYS A 196 -4.12 -12.61 -3.84
C CYS A 196 -2.76 -11.93 -3.61
N SER A 197 -2.70 -10.60 -3.68
CA SER A 197 -1.48 -9.84 -3.47
C SER A 197 -1.49 -9.25 -2.07
N SER A 198 -0.57 -9.73 -1.24
CA SER A 198 -0.32 -9.12 0.06
C SER A 198 0.33 -7.76 -0.14
N LYS A 199 -0.28 -6.73 0.43
CA LYS A 199 0.09 -5.33 0.21
C LYS A 199 0.55 -4.66 1.49
N ALA A 200 1.50 -3.76 1.34
CA ALA A 200 1.85 -2.77 2.33
C ALA A 200 1.94 -1.42 1.62
N TYR A 201 1.58 -0.35 2.30
CA TYR A 201 1.65 1.00 1.78
C TYR A 201 2.79 1.73 2.46
N TYR A 202 3.80 2.12 1.70
CA TYR A 202 4.90 2.92 2.22
C TYR A 202 4.50 4.39 2.22
N ILE A 203 4.60 5.02 3.40
CA ILE A 203 4.10 6.38 3.64
C ILE A 203 5.26 7.23 4.12
N GLU A 204 5.47 8.36 3.46
CA GLU A 204 6.35 9.42 3.93
C GLU A 204 5.60 10.74 4.02
N CYS A 205 5.64 11.37 5.19
CA CYS A 205 5.05 12.69 5.39
C CYS A 205 6.06 13.67 5.96
N TYR A 206 5.81 14.95 5.67
CA TYR A 206 6.76 16.03 5.89
C TYR A 206 6.09 17.26 6.49
N ASP A 207 6.80 17.92 7.40
CA ASP A 207 6.50 19.26 7.91
C ASP A 207 7.52 20.24 7.30
N GLY A 208 7.08 21.00 6.29
CA GLY A 208 7.97 21.76 5.43
C GLY A 208 8.94 20.83 4.69
N ASN A 209 10.23 20.94 5.00
CA ASN A 209 11.29 20.11 4.42
C ASN A 209 11.71 18.94 5.32
N ASN A 210 11.17 18.87 6.54
CA ASN A 210 11.56 17.86 7.52
C ASN A 210 10.64 16.65 7.39
N ARG A 211 11.20 15.48 7.11
CA ARG A 211 10.44 14.23 7.12
C ARG A 211 10.09 13.87 8.57
N VAL A 212 8.79 13.83 8.87
CA VAL A 212 8.26 13.55 10.21
C VAL A 212 7.70 12.14 10.34
N ILE A 213 7.25 11.54 9.24
CA ILE A 213 6.72 10.18 9.20
C ILE A 213 7.44 9.40 8.10
N LYS A 214 7.82 8.17 8.44
CA LYS A 214 8.28 7.13 7.51
C LYS A 214 7.79 5.81 8.07
N ASP A 215 6.74 5.25 7.49
CA ASP A 215 6.08 4.06 8.03
C ASP A 215 5.42 3.21 6.94
N PHE A 216 4.94 2.04 7.32
CA PHE A 216 4.12 1.15 6.50
C PHE A 216 2.72 1.00 7.07
N ALA A 217 1.71 1.02 6.20
CA ALA A 217 0.33 0.69 6.57
C ALA A 217 -0.11 -0.60 5.87
N ALA A 218 -0.84 -1.46 6.58
CA ALA A 218 -1.50 -2.64 5.98
C ALA A 218 -2.86 -2.28 5.35
N GLU A 219 -3.50 -1.23 5.86
CA GLU A 219 -4.81 -0.76 5.43
C GLU A 219 -4.72 0.45 4.50
N GLU A 220 -5.80 0.74 3.77
CA GLU A 220 -5.94 1.91 2.86
C GLU A 220 -6.14 3.24 3.61
N SER A 221 -5.69 3.29 4.85
CA SER A 221 -5.65 4.50 5.64
C SER A 221 -4.58 4.42 6.71
N TYR A 222 -4.11 5.59 7.13
CA TYR A 222 -3.10 5.71 8.17
C TYR A 222 -3.47 6.84 9.11
N ASN A 223 -3.52 6.52 10.40
CA ASN A 223 -3.73 7.48 11.47
C ASN A 223 -2.37 7.89 12.03
N PHE A 224 -2.17 9.18 12.23
CA PHE A 224 -0.94 9.70 12.81
C PHE A 224 -1.23 10.63 13.98
N SER A 225 -0.24 10.80 14.83
CA SER A 225 -0.28 11.77 15.93
C SER A 225 -0.45 13.21 15.39
N PRO A 226 -1.09 14.11 16.16
CA PRO A 226 -1.46 15.45 15.69
C PRO A 226 -0.22 16.34 15.48
N PHE A 227 0.41 16.20 14.32
CA PHE A 227 1.50 17.05 13.85
C PHE A 227 1.06 17.85 12.62
N ARG A 228 1.74 18.96 12.35
CA ARG A 228 1.52 19.74 11.14
C ARG A 228 2.15 19.01 9.96
N ILE A 229 1.31 18.37 9.17
CA ILE A 229 1.73 17.79 7.90
C ILE A 229 1.49 18.81 6.80
N THR A 230 2.49 19.00 5.95
CA THR A 230 2.44 19.88 4.76
C THR A 230 2.31 19.09 3.47
N HIS A 231 2.96 17.93 3.39
CA HIS A 231 2.83 17.01 2.28
C HIS A 231 3.08 15.58 2.71
N CYS A 232 2.37 14.64 2.08
CA CYS A 232 2.60 13.21 2.19
C CYS A 232 2.76 12.61 0.80
N ARG A 233 3.53 11.53 0.71
CA ARG A 233 3.60 10.67 -0.46
C ARG A 233 3.43 9.21 -0.06
N ILE A 234 2.66 8.48 -0.85
CA ILE A 234 2.30 7.09 -0.57
C ILE A 234 2.65 6.24 -1.80
N SER A 235 3.23 5.06 -1.60
CA SER A 235 3.43 4.06 -2.64
C SER A 235 2.93 2.69 -2.18
N THR A 236 2.53 1.87 -3.15
CA THR A 236 2.08 0.49 -2.95
C THR A 236 3.27 -0.44 -3.07
N CYS A 237 3.50 -1.30 -2.08
CA CYS A 237 4.60 -2.24 -2.04
C CYS A 237 4.09 -3.68 -1.80
N PRO A 238 4.77 -4.72 -2.32
CA PRO A 238 4.53 -6.09 -1.88
C PRO A 238 4.90 -6.25 -0.41
N SER A 239 4.12 -7.00 0.38
CA SER A 239 4.42 -7.18 1.81
C SER A 239 5.70 -7.99 2.08
N THR A 240 6.16 -8.78 1.11
CA THR A 240 7.27 -9.73 1.26
C THR A 240 8.65 -9.14 0.95
N THR A 241 8.72 -7.91 0.42
CA THR A 241 9.97 -7.30 -0.03
C THR A 241 10.11 -5.87 0.47
N PHE A 242 10.93 -5.70 1.52
CA PHE A 242 11.31 -4.37 2.04
C PHE A 242 12.30 -3.61 1.15
N ASN A 243 12.70 -4.17 0.00
CA ASN A 243 13.84 -3.67 -0.77
C ASN A 243 13.60 -3.55 -2.30
N ILE A 244 12.77 -2.59 -2.73
CA ILE A 244 12.86 -1.93 -4.06
C ILE A 244 11.94 -2.46 -5.19
N SER A 245 10.65 -2.71 -4.94
CA SER A 245 9.68 -2.87 -6.06
C SER A 245 8.30 -2.26 -5.76
N CYS A 246 8.29 -1.07 -5.14
CA CYS A 246 7.05 -0.33 -4.93
C CYS A 246 6.60 0.38 -6.22
N SER A 247 5.31 0.69 -6.30
CA SER A 247 4.75 1.57 -7.32
C SER A 247 5.36 2.98 -7.24
N ALA A 248 5.09 3.80 -8.27
CA ALA A 248 5.37 5.23 -8.17
C ALA A 248 4.60 5.87 -6.99
N PHE A 249 5.17 6.95 -6.43
CA PHE A 249 4.54 7.70 -5.37
C PHE A 249 3.33 8.49 -5.86
N THR A 250 2.31 8.54 -5.01
CA THR A 250 1.19 9.48 -5.15
C THR A 250 1.31 10.53 -4.05
N GLU A 251 1.33 11.79 -4.44
CA GLU A 251 1.57 12.90 -3.54
C GLU A 251 0.27 13.65 -3.22
N ILE A 252 0.15 14.08 -1.97
CA ILE A 252 -0.86 15.01 -1.52
C ILE A 252 -0.19 16.15 -0.77
N SER A 253 -0.48 17.39 -1.20
CA SER A 253 -0.13 18.58 -0.44
C SER A 253 -1.35 19.00 0.37
N THR A 254 -1.21 18.99 1.68
CA THR A 254 -2.20 19.58 2.58
C THR A 254 -1.99 21.08 2.47
N ARG A 255 -2.72 21.72 1.54
CA ARG A 255 -2.87 23.17 1.63
C ARG A 255 -3.55 23.41 2.96
N VAL A 256 -2.78 23.86 3.94
CA VAL A 256 -3.32 24.39 5.18
C VAL A 256 -4.22 25.52 4.73
N SER A 257 -5.53 25.26 4.65
CA SER A 257 -6.51 26.31 4.46
C SER A 257 -6.15 27.35 5.51
N PRO A 258 -5.94 28.62 5.13
CA PRO A 258 -5.57 29.66 6.07
C PRO A 258 -6.50 29.51 7.26
N SER A 259 -5.93 29.33 8.45
CA SER A 259 -6.72 28.97 9.62
C SER A 259 -7.91 29.93 9.72
N ILE A 260 -9.06 29.47 10.21
CA ILE A 260 -10.22 30.36 10.40
C ILE A 260 -9.78 31.62 11.16
N LEU A 261 -8.81 31.50 12.07
CA LEU A 261 -8.16 32.63 12.73
C LEU A 261 -7.46 33.60 11.76
N THR A 262 -6.69 33.11 10.79
CA THR A 262 -6.07 33.96 9.74
C THR A 262 -7.14 34.68 8.92
N ILE A 263 -8.21 33.99 8.52
CA ILE A 263 -9.32 34.61 7.79
C ILE A 263 -10.00 35.68 8.67
N VAL A 264 -10.28 35.36 9.94
CA VAL A 264 -10.85 36.30 10.92
C VAL A 264 -9.93 37.50 11.13
N LEU A 265 -8.62 37.31 11.25
CA LEU A 265 -7.66 38.40 11.41
C LEU A 265 -7.58 39.28 10.15
N ILE A 266 -7.62 38.69 8.95
CA ILE A 266 -7.70 39.45 7.70
C ILE A 266 -8.99 40.27 7.65
N VAL A 267 -10.14 39.66 7.99
CA VAL A 267 -11.44 40.35 8.04
C VAL A 267 -11.41 41.49 9.06
N LEU A 268 -10.90 41.25 10.27
CA LEU A 268 -10.77 42.28 11.30
C LEU A 268 -9.84 43.42 10.87
N ALA A 269 -8.71 43.11 10.22
CA ALA A 269 -7.79 44.11 9.70
C ALA A 269 -8.44 44.97 8.61
N VAL A 270 -9.21 44.35 7.70
CA VAL A 270 -9.96 45.05 6.66
C VAL A 270 -11.03 45.96 7.27
N VAL A 271 -11.80 45.47 8.24
CA VAL A 271 -12.82 46.27 8.96
C VAL A 271 -12.16 47.46 9.66
N PHE A 272 -11.03 47.24 10.34
CA PHE A 272 -10.29 48.31 11.01
C PHE A 272 -9.78 49.37 10.02
N LEU A 273 -9.23 48.97 8.89
CA LEU A 273 -8.81 49.87 7.81
C LEU A 273 -9.98 50.71 7.28
N VAL A 274 -11.14 50.11 7.06
CA VAL A 274 -12.35 50.82 6.61
C VAL A 274 -12.79 51.86 7.65
N VAL A 275 -12.78 51.52 8.94
CA VAL A 275 -13.10 52.46 10.03
C VAL A 275 -12.12 53.63 10.05
N LEU A 276 -10.81 53.37 9.94
CA LEU A 276 -9.80 54.42 9.86
C LEU A 276 -10.01 55.34 8.65
N LEU A 277 -10.35 54.79 7.48
CA LEU A 277 -10.67 55.57 6.29
C LEU A 277 -11.89 56.47 6.51
N ILE A 278 -12.95 55.97 7.16
CA ILE A 278 -14.14 56.76 7.51
C ILE A 278 -13.78 57.91 8.47
N ILE A 279 -12.95 57.65 9.47
CA ILE A 279 -12.48 58.67 10.43
C ILE A 279 -11.64 59.73 9.71
N CYS A 280 -10.69 59.33 8.86
CA CYS A 280 -9.87 60.23 8.05
C CYS A 280 -10.73 61.09 7.12
N PHE A 281 -11.74 60.51 6.48
CA PHE A 281 -12.70 61.24 5.65
C PHE A 281 -13.49 62.27 6.48
N LYS A 282 -13.94 61.90 7.68
CA LYS A 282 -14.61 62.85 8.59
C LYS A 282 -13.68 63.99 9.03
N ILE A 283 -12.42 63.72 9.38
CA ILE A 283 -11.45 64.76 9.80
C ILE A 283 -11.11 65.70 8.63
N THR A 284 -10.81 65.15 7.46
CA THR A 284 -10.51 65.95 6.26
C THR A 284 -11.69 66.81 5.83
N SER A 285 -12.91 66.29 5.89
CA SER A 285 -14.12 67.07 5.61
C SER A 285 -14.29 68.26 6.58
N LYS A 286 -14.00 68.09 7.88
CA LYS A 286 -13.99 69.18 8.87
C LYS A 286 -12.92 70.21 8.56
N LYS A 287 -11.70 69.78 8.20
CA LYS A 287 -10.60 70.67 7.82
C LYS A 287 -10.94 71.50 6.58
N GLN A 288 -11.57 70.91 5.58
CA GLN A 288 -12.04 71.64 4.39
C GLN A 288 -13.15 72.65 4.72
N ARG A 289 -14.08 72.32 5.63
CA ARG A 289 -15.07 73.30 6.12
C ARG A 289 -14.37 74.46 6.83
N PHE A 290 -13.42 74.18 7.72
CA PHE A 290 -12.67 75.19 8.44
C PHE A 290 -11.85 76.10 7.51
N GLN A 291 -11.18 75.56 6.48
CA GLN A 291 -10.50 76.37 5.47
C GLN A 291 -11.47 77.23 4.65
N ARG A 292 -12.68 76.74 4.34
CA ARG A 292 -13.73 77.55 3.71
C ARG A 292 -14.18 78.70 4.61
N TYR A 293 -14.28 78.49 5.93
CA TYR A 293 -14.55 79.55 6.90
C TYR A 293 -13.43 80.59 6.96
N LEU A 294 -12.17 80.17 7.05
CA LEU A 294 -11.00 81.07 7.04
C LEU A 294 -10.90 81.91 5.75
N LYS A 295 -11.13 81.30 4.58
CA LYS A 295 -11.15 82.04 3.31
C LYS A 295 -12.26 83.11 3.28
N ARG A 296 -13.43 82.84 3.86
CA ARG A 296 -14.52 83.84 3.98
C ARG A 296 -14.13 84.99 4.91
N CYS A 297 -13.49 84.73 6.05
CA CYS A 297 -13.06 85.77 6.99
C CYS A 297 -11.91 86.64 6.44
N CYS A 298 -10.91 86.06 5.79
CA CYS A 298 -9.82 86.84 5.19
C CYS A 298 -10.26 87.64 3.95
N GLY A 299 -11.19 87.11 3.15
CA GLY A 299 -11.78 87.84 2.03
C GLY A 299 -12.54 89.10 2.46
N ALA A 300 -13.23 89.05 3.60
CA ALA A 300 -13.95 90.21 4.15
C ALA A 300 -13.02 91.32 4.65
N CYS A 301 -11.82 91.00 5.15
CA CYS A 301 -10.86 92.01 5.60
C CYS A 301 -10.12 92.72 4.46
N LEU A 302 -9.81 92.02 3.35
CA LEU A 302 -9.13 92.63 2.20
C LEU A 302 -10.05 93.59 1.41
N SER A 303 -11.38 93.42 1.48
CA SER A 303 -12.32 94.35 0.86
C SER A 303 -12.45 95.71 1.59
N ARG A 304 -11.95 95.86 2.82
CA ARG A 304 -12.00 97.14 3.56
C ARG A 304 -10.78 98.05 3.36
N ARG A 305 -9.67 97.55 2.79
CA ARG A 305 -8.47 98.36 2.52
C ARG A 305 -8.45 99.05 1.15
N ALA A 306 -9.36 98.72 0.24
CA ALA A 306 -9.47 99.38 -1.07
C ALA A 306 -10.26 100.71 -1.06
N PHE A 307 -10.84 101.12 0.08
CA PHE A 307 -11.65 102.34 0.18
C PHE A 307 -10.92 103.54 0.80
N SER A 308 -9.59 103.47 0.99
CA SER A 308 -8.76 104.55 1.57
C SER A 308 -7.65 105.00 0.61
N SER A 309 -7.95 105.18 -0.67
CA SER A 309 -7.07 105.84 -1.65
C SER A 309 -7.89 106.63 -2.70
N ARG A 310 -8.77 107.49 -2.20
CA ARG A 310 -9.37 108.60 -2.95
C ARG A 310 -9.52 109.77 -1.99
N LYS A 311 -8.44 110.51 -1.81
CA LYS A 311 -8.40 111.93 -1.48
C LYS A 311 -6.99 112.43 -1.70
#